data_AF-A0A1V3QY05-F1
#
_entry.id   AF-A0A1V3QY05-F1
#
_cell.length_a   1.000
_cell.length_b   1.000
_cell.length_c   1.000
_cell.angle_alpha   90.00
_cell.angle_beta   90.00
_cell.angle_gamma   90.00
#
_symmetry.space_group_name_H-M   'P 1'
#
loop_
_entity.id
_entity.type
_entity.pdbx_description
1 polymer ?
#
loop_
_entity_poly.entity_id
_entity_poly.type
_entity_poly.pdbx_seq_one_letter_code
_entity_poly.pdbx_strand_id
1 'polypeptide(L)'
;MALTETFDILSYKGVDKAIQGLFSKFAKQDKSGQIVFDFFDEQSRKVDCEILSLYRNRQASRGISVLNLSEDSRSIFVSDSYASLICFANQFKARISFDEAGFVIAGAEFDLSLLNQAFKKVSKKAKINTVFSASILGRVMDCKAQDLVYGRECRYYLSDEWVQLKDQKRNKVSTESIFTFSLRTYCISQAIVQTVRTFKPKKNGVESFYQLNQLHWKDLD
;
A
#
# COMPACT_ATOMS: atom_id res chain seq x y z
N MET A 1 28.27 -8.18 9.06
CA MET A 1 27.68 -8.79 7.83
C MET A 1 26.28 -9.24 8.17
N ALA A 2 25.24 -8.58 7.64
CA ALA A 2 23.86 -9.00 7.86
C ALA A 2 23.57 -10.22 6.97
N LEU A 3 23.25 -11.37 7.59
CA LEU A 3 22.61 -12.47 6.87
C LEU A 3 21.30 -11.91 6.31
N THR A 4 21.22 -11.74 4.99
CA THR A 4 19.97 -11.41 4.33
C THR A 4 19.08 -12.64 4.41
N GLU A 5 18.25 -12.69 5.46
CA GLU A 5 17.24 -13.72 5.61
C GLU A 5 16.37 -13.76 4.35
N THR A 6 16.38 -14.92 3.69
CA THR A 6 15.50 -15.23 2.58
C THR A 6 14.35 -16.08 3.10
N PHE A 7 13.16 -15.85 2.57
CA PHE A 7 11.97 -16.62 2.89
C PHE A 7 11.58 -17.47 1.68
N ASP A 8 11.39 -18.77 1.91
CA ASP A 8 11.06 -19.73 0.85
C ASP A 8 9.80 -19.34 0.08
N ILE A 9 8.77 -18.85 0.79
CA ILE A 9 7.51 -18.40 0.18
C ILE A 9 7.75 -17.26 -0.81
N LEU A 10 8.62 -16.29 -0.48
CA LEU A 10 8.92 -15.18 -1.37
C LEU A 10 9.81 -15.62 -2.55
N SER A 11 10.75 -16.53 -2.30
CA SER A 11 11.57 -17.14 -3.34
C SER A 11 10.70 -17.91 -4.35
N TYR A 12 9.71 -18.67 -3.86
CA TYR A 12 8.70 -19.34 -4.67
C TYR A 12 7.85 -18.37 -5.50
N LYS A 13 7.60 -17.15 -4.99
CA LYS A 13 6.94 -16.06 -5.74
C LYS A 13 7.88 -15.30 -6.67
N GLY A 14 9.11 -15.77 -6.88
CA GLY A 14 10.09 -15.15 -7.76
C GLY A 14 10.61 -13.80 -7.24
N VAL A 15 10.57 -13.57 -5.93
CA VAL A 15 11.12 -12.35 -5.33
C VAL A 15 12.63 -12.49 -5.16
N ASP A 16 13.38 -11.56 -5.73
CA ASP A 16 14.84 -11.53 -5.63
C ASP A 16 15.32 -11.43 -4.19
N LYS A 17 16.46 -12.09 -3.88
CA LYS A 17 17.08 -12.07 -2.54
C LYS A 17 17.35 -10.66 -2.03
N ALA A 18 17.75 -9.73 -2.89
CA ALA A 18 18.01 -8.35 -2.52
C ALA A 18 16.72 -7.64 -2.04
N ILE A 19 15.59 -7.92 -2.69
CA ILE A 19 14.29 -7.39 -2.30
C ILE A 19 13.80 -8.05 -1.02
N GLN A 20 13.96 -9.36 -0.86
CA GLN A 20 13.63 -10.03 0.40
C GLN A 20 14.43 -9.44 1.57
N GLY A 21 15.73 -9.21 1.38
CA GLY A 21 16.60 -8.59 2.38
C GLY A 21 16.20 -7.17 2.80
N LEU A 22 15.50 -6.43 1.93
CA LEU A 22 14.98 -5.09 2.27
C LEU A 22 13.87 -5.16 3.32
N PHE A 23 13.02 -6.19 3.25
CA PHE A 23 11.85 -6.35 4.11
C PHE A 23 12.08 -7.32 5.28
N SER A 24 13.13 -8.14 5.25
CA SER A 24 13.35 -9.21 6.24
C SER A 24 13.47 -8.70 7.67
N LYS A 25 14.04 -7.52 7.89
CA LYS A 25 14.14 -6.89 9.22
C LYS A 25 12.78 -6.61 9.88
N PHE A 26 11.71 -6.60 9.10
CA PHE A 26 10.35 -6.30 9.54
C PHE A 26 9.43 -7.52 9.50
N ALA A 27 10.01 -8.69 9.18
CA ALA A 27 9.31 -9.94 9.03
C ALA A 27 9.77 -10.92 10.12
N LYS A 28 8.87 -11.81 10.52
CA LYS A 28 9.18 -12.98 11.35
C LYS A 28 8.71 -14.21 10.59
N GLN A 29 9.55 -15.25 10.53
CA GLN A 29 9.09 -16.55 10.06
C GLN A 29 8.65 -17.40 11.25
N ASP A 30 7.44 -17.93 11.20
CA ASP A 30 6.95 -18.85 12.22
C ASP A 30 7.42 -20.30 11.95
N LYS A 31 7.13 -21.20 12.90
CA LYS A 31 7.51 -22.62 12.80
C LYS A 31 6.84 -23.34 11.62
N SER A 32 5.76 -22.80 11.06
CA SER A 32 5.05 -23.34 9.90
C SER A 32 5.57 -22.78 8.57
N GLY A 33 6.60 -21.92 8.62
CA GLY A 33 7.18 -21.27 7.46
C GLY A 33 6.42 -20.04 6.99
N GLN A 34 5.36 -19.62 7.69
CA GLN A 34 4.60 -18.40 7.37
C GLN A 34 5.41 -17.17 7.72
N ILE A 35 5.24 -16.11 6.93
CA ILE A 35 5.86 -14.81 7.17
C ILE A 35 4.85 -13.90 7.83
N VAL A 36 5.19 -13.36 8.99
CA VAL A 36 4.35 -12.47 9.79
C VAL A 36 4.97 -11.08 9.80
N PHE A 37 4.16 -10.08 9.46
CA PHE A 37 4.52 -8.67 9.52
C PHE A 37 3.65 -7.97 10.56
N ASP A 38 4.27 -7.34 11.55
CA ASP A 38 3.56 -6.70 12.66
C ASP A 38 3.09 -5.27 12.29
N PHE A 39 1.89 -4.92 12.75
CA PHE A 39 1.29 -3.59 12.61
C PHE A 39 1.06 -2.97 13.98
N PHE A 40 1.28 -1.66 14.08
CA PHE A 40 1.37 -0.94 15.34
C PHE A 40 0.39 0.24 15.42
N ASP A 41 0.02 0.61 16.64
CA ASP A 41 -0.73 1.84 16.92
C ASP A 41 0.20 3.06 17.17
N GLU A 42 -0.39 4.20 17.53
CA GLU A 42 0.32 5.45 17.82
C GLU A 42 1.32 5.32 18.98
N GLN A 43 1.07 4.38 19.90
CA GLN A 43 1.92 4.08 21.04
C GLN A 43 2.94 2.97 20.74
N SER A 44 3.12 2.60 19.47
CA SER A 44 4.02 1.53 19.02
C SER A 44 3.70 0.15 19.61
N ARG A 45 2.45 -0.07 20.03
CA ARG A 45 1.99 -1.38 20.48
C ARG A 45 1.51 -2.18 19.29
N LYS A 46 1.86 -3.47 19.22
CA LYS A 46 1.35 -4.37 18.18
C LYS A 46 -0.16 -4.50 18.34
N VAL A 47 -0.91 -4.20 17.28
CA VAL A 47 -2.38 -4.28 17.25
C VAL A 47 -2.93 -5.29 16.25
N ASP A 48 -2.14 -5.63 15.23
CA ASP A 48 -2.50 -6.65 14.23
C ASP A 48 -1.25 -7.18 13.52
N CYS A 49 -1.44 -8.07 12.56
CA CYS A 49 -0.41 -8.52 11.64
C CYS A 49 -0.96 -8.89 10.26
N GLU A 50 -0.11 -8.75 9.25
CA GLU A 50 -0.27 -9.43 7.97
C GLU A 50 0.43 -10.80 8.04
N ILE A 51 -0.24 -11.84 7.54
CA ILE A 51 0.29 -13.21 7.52
C ILE A 51 0.32 -13.70 6.08
N LEU A 52 1.53 -13.93 5.59
CA LEU A 52 1.79 -14.50 4.28
C LEU A 52 2.12 -15.98 4.39
N SER A 53 1.25 -16.80 3.80
CA SER A 53 1.42 -18.24 3.64
C SER A 53 1.49 -18.59 2.15
N LEU A 54 1.81 -19.85 1.84
CA LEU A 54 1.92 -20.32 0.45
C LEU A 54 0.64 -20.07 -0.38
N TYR A 55 -0.53 -20.24 0.25
CA TYR A 55 -1.84 -20.20 -0.41
C TYR A 55 -2.71 -19.01 0.00
N ARG A 56 -2.39 -18.31 1.08
CA ARG A 56 -3.22 -17.23 1.63
C ARG A 56 -2.37 -16.04 2.04
N ASN A 57 -2.90 -14.85 1.79
CA ASN A 57 -2.43 -13.62 2.40
C ASN A 57 -3.55 -13.04 3.27
N ARG A 58 -3.39 -13.10 4.61
CA ARG A 58 -4.28 -12.41 5.54
C ARG A 58 -3.73 -11.00 5.75
N GLN A 59 -4.40 -10.00 5.19
CA GLN A 59 -4.06 -8.59 5.42
C GLN A 59 -4.36 -8.18 6.86
N ALA A 60 -3.59 -7.21 7.37
CA ALA A 60 -3.91 -6.54 8.63
C ALA A 60 -5.15 -5.65 8.46
N SER A 61 -6.06 -5.70 9.42
CA SER A 61 -7.23 -4.81 9.45
C SER A 61 -6.89 -3.43 9.98
N ARG A 62 -5.95 -3.33 10.93
CA ARG A 62 -5.64 -2.08 11.63
C ARG A 62 -4.16 -1.86 11.87
N GLY A 63 -3.82 -0.65 12.29
CA GLY A 63 -2.45 -0.23 12.57
C GLY A 63 -1.67 0.18 11.33
N ILE A 64 -0.39 0.46 11.55
CA ILE A 64 0.55 0.89 10.51
C ILE A 64 1.90 0.20 10.71
N SER A 65 2.65 0.07 9.62
CA SER A 65 4.03 -0.37 9.62
C SER A 65 4.83 0.58 8.74
N VAL A 66 5.98 1.06 9.22
CA VAL A 66 6.79 2.10 8.56
C VAL A 66 8.23 1.63 8.45
N LEU A 67 8.78 1.65 7.24
CA LEU A 67 10.13 1.18 6.94
C LEU A 67 10.90 2.26 6.21
N ASN A 68 12.16 2.47 6.63
CA ASN A 68 13.12 3.37 5.96
C ASN A 68 12.55 4.79 5.67
N LEU A 69 11.60 5.24 6.48
CA LEU A 69 10.98 6.55 6.33
C LEU A 69 11.77 7.59 7.13
N SER A 70 12.29 8.58 6.43
CA SER A 70 13.08 9.67 7.01
C SER A 70 12.81 10.99 6.28
N GLU A 71 13.39 12.08 6.77
CA GLU A 71 13.29 13.39 6.13
C GLU A 71 13.97 13.42 4.75
N ASP A 72 14.96 12.55 4.53
CA ASP A 72 15.71 12.44 3.28
C ASP A 72 15.00 11.59 2.23
N SER A 73 13.94 10.85 2.60
CA SER A 73 13.16 10.02 1.69
C SER A 73 12.59 10.87 0.54
N ARG A 74 12.97 10.55 -0.69
CA ARG A 74 12.53 11.25 -1.92
C ARG A 74 11.29 10.63 -2.54
N SER A 75 11.10 9.33 -2.35
CA SER A 75 9.94 8.59 -2.82
C SER A 75 9.35 7.78 -1.66
N ILE A 76 8.04 7.88 -1.47
CA ILE A 76 7.34 7.12 -0.45
C ILE A 76 6.34 6.23 -1.13
N PHE A 77 6.38 4.95 -0.77
CA PHE A 77 5.46 3.94 -1.27
C PHE A 77 4.49 3.56 -0.16
N VAL A 78 3.20 3.81 -0.39
CA VAL A 78 2.13 3.51 0.55
C VAL A 78 1.34 2.32 0.04
N SER A 79 1.14 1.30 0.86
CA SER A 79 0.36 0.11 0.50
C SER A 79 -0.54 -0.32 1.65
N ASP A 80 -1.49 -1.20 1.34
CA ASP A 80 -2.36 -1.92 2.27
C ASP A 80 -1.87 -3.35 2.53
N SER A 81 -0.75 -3.74 1.92
CA SER A 81 -0.17 -5.08 2.07
C SER A 81 1.33 -5.10 1.82
N TYR A 82 2.06 -5.72 2.75
CA TYR A 82 3.44 -6.12 2.58
C TYR A 82 3.63 -7.02 1.35
N ALA A 83 2.81 -8.07 1.21
CA ALA A 83 2.96 -8.99 0.09
C ALA A 83 2.82 -8.28 -1.27
N SER A 84 1.84 -7.38 -1.41
CA SER A 84 1.67 -6.58 -2.63
C SER A 84 2.87 -5.64 -2.85
N LEU A 85 3.32 -4.96 -1.79
CA LEU A 85 4.43 -4.02 -1.86
C LEU A 85 5.78 -4.69 -2.19
N ILE A 86 6.04 -5.88 -1.64
CA ILE A 86 7.23 -6.69 -1.92
C ILE A 86 7.23 -7.10 -3.39
N CYS A 87 6.11 -7.64 -3.91
CA CYS A 87 6.01 -8.03 -5.32
C CYS A 87 6.12 -6.82 -6.26
N PHE A 88 5.55 -5.68 -5.89
CA PHE A 88 5.73 -4.41 -6.60
C PHE A 88 7.22 -3.99 -6.64
N ALA A 89 7.88 -3.95 -5.49
CA ALA A 89 9.29 -3.59 -5.39
C ALA A 89 10.16 -4.51 -6.25
N ASN A 90 9.85 -5.81 -6.26
CA ASN A 90 10.55 -6.78 -7.11
C ASN A 90 10.36 -6.50 -8.61
N GLN A 91 9.13 -6.24 -9.04
CA GLN A 91 8.82 -5.97 -10.44
C GLN A 91 9.45 -4.67 -10.95
N PHE A 92 9.51 -3.64 -10.08
CA PHE A 92 9.98 -2.30 -10.45
C PHE A 92 11.36 -1.95 -9.88
N LYS A 93 12.13 -2.95 -9.42
CA LYS A 93 13.44 -2.75 -8.77
C LYS A 93 14.42 -1.87 -9.54
N ALA A 94 14.40 -1.92 -10.88
CA ALA A 94 15.26 -1.09 -11.73
C ALA A 94 14.84 0.40 -11.79
N ARG A 95 13.65 0.75 -11.27
CA ARG A 95 13.06 2.10 -11.32
C ARG A 95 12.93 2.75 -9.94
N ILE A 96 13.31 2.04 -8.89
CA ILE A 96 13.18 2.48 -7.51
C ILE A 96 14.59 2.65 -6.94
N SER A 97 14.93 3.87 -6.52
CA SER A 97 16.11 4.13 -5.71
C SER A 97 15.81 3.74 -4.27
N PHE A 98 16.12 2.50 -3.88
CA PHE A 98 15.77 1.95 -2.56
C PHE A 98 16.42 2.69 -1.38
N ASP A 99 17.59 3.28 -1.59
CA ASP A 99 18.28 4.08 -0.57
C ASP A 99 17.54 5.38 -0.22
N GLU A 100 16.72 5.89 -1.15
CA GLU A 100 15.92 7.11 -0.97
C GLU A 100 14.42 6.81 -0.79
N ALA A 101 14.05 5.52 -0.68
CA ALA A 101 12.68 5.07 -0.62
C ALA A 101 12.23 4.82 0.82
N GLY A 102 11.12 5.48 1.20
CA GLY A 102 10.36 5.14 2.40
C GLY A 102 9.17 4.26 2.06
N PHE A 103 8.80 3.36 2.97
CA PHE A 103 7.65 2.48 2.81
C PHE A 103 6.69 2.63 3.98
N VAL A 104 5.40 2.71 3.67
CA VAL A 104 4.32 2.80 4.64
C VAL A 104 3.27 1.76 4.29
N ILE A 105 2.95 0.88 5.23
CA ILE A 105 1.92 -0.14 5.05
C ILE A 105 0.85 0.11 6.09
N ALA A 106 -0.38 0.40 5.64
CA ALA A 106 -1.53 0.65 6.51
C ALA A 106 -2.46 -0.56 6.54
N GLY A 107 -3.08 -0.84 7.68
CA GLY A 107 -4.17 -1.81 7.74
C GLY A 107 -5.40 -1.35 6.95
N ALA A 108 -6.30 -2.29 6.64
CA ALA A 108 -7.48 -2.05 5.80
C ALA A 108 -8.42 -0.92 6.29
N GLU A 109 -8.49 -0.65 7.60
CA GLU A 109 -9.25 0.46 8.18
C GLU A 109 -8.74 1.84 7.70
N PHE A 110 -7.48 1.91 7.26
CA PHE A 110 -6.83 3.12 6.74
C PHE A 110 -6.94 4.31 7.71
N ASP A 111 -6.29 4.16 8.87
CA ASP A 111 -6.28 5.17 9.91
C ASP A 111 -5.50 6.41 9.47
N LEU A 112 -6.23 7.51 9.27
CA LEU A 112 -5.66 8.79 8.83
C LEU A 112 -4.77 9.43 9.92
N SER A 113 -4.99 9.17 11.20
CA SER A 113 -4.15 9.70 12.28
C SER A 113 -2.76 9.07 12.23
N LEU A 114 -2.71 7.73 12.13
CA LEU A 114 -1.45 6.99 11.98
C LEU A 114 -0.68 7.41 10.72
N LEU A 115 -1.38 7.56 9.60
CA LEU A 115 -0.76 8.04 8.36
C LEU A 115 -0.25 9.48 8.49
N ASN A 116 -1.04 10.39 9.07
CA ASN A 116 -0.58 11.75 9.34
C ASN A 116 0.69 11.75 10.20
N GLN A 117 0.75 10.93 11.24
CA GLN A 117 1.93 10.82 12.09
C GLN A 117 3.16 10.33 11.33
N ALA A 118 3.02 9.31 10.47
CA ALA A 118 4.10 8.82 9.63
C ALA A 118 4.59 9.92 8.66
N PHE A 119 3.67 10.66 8.05
CA PHE A 119 3.98 11.69 7.05
C PHE A 119 4.56 12.99 7.67
N LYS A 120 4.45 13.20 8.99
CA LYS A 120 5.12 14.34 9.65
C LYS A 120 6.64 14.32 9.49
N LYS A 121 7.23 13.12 9.36
CA LYS A 121 8.69 12.92 9.22
C LYS A 121 9.18 13.07 7.78
N VAL A 122 8.29 13.41 6.85
CA VAL A 122 8.55 13.35 5.41
C VAL A 122 8.78 14.74 4.86
N SER A 123 9.78 14.89 4.00
CA SER A 123 9.97 16.13 3.24
C SER A 123 8.73 16.46 2.40
N LYS A 124 8.28 17.71 2.41
CA LYS A 124 7.20 18.20 1.53
C LYS A 124 7.49 18.02 0.04
N LYS A 125 8.75 17.77 -0.34
CA LYS A 125 9.18 17.52 -1.72
C LYS A 125 9.14 16.03 -2.10
N ALA A 126 8.88 15.13 -1.15
CA ALA A 126 8.84 13.70 -1.41
C ALA A 126 7.66 13.35 -2.32
N LYS A 127 7.90 12.44 -3.26
CA LYS A 127 6.88 11.91 -4.16
C LYS A 127 6.11 10.81 -3.44
N ILE A 128 4.80 10.98 -3.30
CA ILE A 128 3.93 9.96 -2.73
C ILE A 128 3.43 9.05 -3.85
N ASN A 129 3.70 7.76 -3.70
CA ASN A 129 3.34 6.70 -4.63
C ASN A 129 2.47 5.69 -3.86
N THR A 130 1.28 5.38 -4.36
CA THR A 130 0.41 4.38 -3.75
C THR A 130 0.45 3.07 -4.52
N VAL A 131 0.42 1.98 -3.78
CA VAL A 131 0.49 0.59 -4.24
C VAL A 131 -0.64 -0.19 -3.57
N PHE A 132 -1.84 0.38 -3.59
CA PHE A 132 -3.06 -0.29 -3.11
C PHE A 132 -3.66 -1.19 -4.19
N SER A 133 -4.54 -2.10 -3.76
CA SER A 133 -5.37 -2.94 -4.65
C SER A 133 -6.08 -2.13 -5.77
N ALA A 134 -6.31 -2.75 -6.93
CA ALA A 134 -7.12 -2.21 -8.02
C ALA A 134 -8.63 -2.26 -7.76
N SER A 135 -9.05 -2.89 -6.66
CA SER A 135 -10.43 -2.88 -6.18
C SER A 135 -10.95 -1.47 -5.88
N ILE A 136 -12.26 -1.34 -5.67
CA ILE A 136 -12.87 -0.06 -5.26
C ILE A 136 -12.27 0.49 -3.96
N LEU A 137 -12.01 -0.38 -2.98
CA LEU A 137 -11.41 0.01 -1.70
C LEU A 137 -10.00 0.58 -1.90
N GLY A 138 -9.17 -0.08 -2.70
CA GLY A 138 -7.83 0.42 -2.98
C GLY A 138 -7.84 1.74 -3.76
N ARG A 139 -8.82 1.95 -4.65
CA ARG A 139 -9.03 3.24 -5.33
C ARG A 139 -9.50 4.35 -4.38
N VAL A 140 -10.30 4.02 -3.36
CA VAL A 140 -10.65 4.95 -2.27
C VAL A 140 -9.41 5.30 -1.45
N MET A 141 -8.56 4.33 -1.12
CA MET A 141 -7.31 4.59 -0.39
C MET A 141 -6.36 5.50 -1.17
N ASP A 142 -6.29 5.37 -2.51
CA ASP A 142 -5.54 6.32 -3.35
C ASP A 142 -6.04 7.77 -3.14
N CYS A 143 -7.36 7.97 -3.10
CA CYS A 143 -7.98 9.28 -2.91
C CYS A 143 -7.78 9.80 -1.47
N LYS A 144 -7.87 8.92 -0.46
CA LYS A 144 -7.54 9.29 0.92
C LYS A 144 -6.09 9.72 1.08
N ALA A 145 -5.14 9.08 0.39
CA ALA A 145 -3.75 9.53 0.37
C ALA A 145 -3.60 10.90 -0.29
N GLN A 146 -4.35 11.18 -1.36
CA GLN A 146 -4.40 12.50 -2.00
C GLN A 146 -4.96 13.58 -1.06
N ASP A 147 -6.02 13.25 -0.31
CA ASP A 147 -6.60 14.13 0.71
C ASP A 147 -5.62 14.43 1.84
N LEU A 148 -4.90 13.41 2.32
CA LEU A 148 -3.85 13.57 3.33
C LEU A 148 -2.80 14.61 2.90
N VAL A 149 -2.29 14.49 1.67
CA VAL A 149 -1.31 15.43 1.10
C VAL A 149 -1.86 16.86 1.02
N TYR A 150 -3.15 17.02 0.76
CA TYR A 150 -3.83 18.32 0.68
C TYR A 150 -4.38 18.82 2.02
N GLY A 151 -4.26 18.06 3.11
CA GLY A 151 -4.87 18.39 4.40
C GLY A 151 -6.41 18.46 4.33
N ARG A 152 -7.03 17.64 3.48
CA ARG A 152 -8.47 17.52 3.31
C ARG A 152 -9.01 16.38 4.19
N GLU A 153 -10.23 16.55 4.66
CA GLU A 153 -10.95 15.52 5.42
C GLU A 153 -12.23 15.19 4.66
N CYS A 154 -12.13 14.19 3.78
CA CYS A 154 -13.24 13.69 3.00
C CYS A 154 -13.73 12.37 3.58
N ARG A 155 -15.05 12.19 3.64
CA ARG A 155 -15.69 10.91 3.93
C ARG A 155 -16.13 10.26 2.63
N TYR A 156 -15.98 8.93 2.59
CA TYR A 156 -16.29 8.10 1.44
C TYR A 156 -17.39 7.12 1.86
N TYR A 157 -18.51 7.14 1.15
CA TYR A 157 -19.60 6.19 1.33
C TYR A 157 -19.71 5.36 0.06
N LEU A 158 -19.67 4.04 0.24
CA LEU A 158 -19.72 3.08 -0.86
C LEU A 158 -21.10 2.45 -0.93
N SER A 159 -21.62 2.32 -2.14
CA SER A 159 -22.69 1.37 -2.46
C SER A 159 -22.34 0.62 -3.73
N ASP A 160 -23.21 -0.30 -4.14
CA ASP A 160 -23.01 -1.16 -5.31
C ASP A 160 -22.77 -0.40 -6.63
N GLU A 161 -23.25 0.84 -6.76
CA GLU A 161 -23.19 1.57 -8.04
C GLU A 161 -22.32 2.82 -7.98
N TRP A 162 -22.14 3.39 -6.79
CA TRP A 162 -21.52 4.71 -6.63
C TRP A 162 -20.60 4.84 -5.41
N VAL A 163 -19.71 5.82 -5.49
CA VAL A 163 -18.93 6.36 -4.38
C VAL A 163 -19.43 7.77 -4.13
N GLN A 164 -20.00 8.00 -2.94
CA GLN A 164 -20.33 9.34 -2.48
C GLN A 164 -19.18 9.90 -1.65
N LEU A 165 -18.79 11.12 -1.99
CA LEU A 165 -17.68 11.86 -1.43
C LEU A 165 -18.25 13.06 -0.69
N LYS A 166 -17.93 13.20 0.60
CA LYS A 166 -18.35 14.33 1.42
C LYS A 166 -17.12 15.07 1.93
N ASP A 167 -16.83 16.23 1.36
CA ASP A 167 -15.82 17.17 1.86
C ASP A 167 -16.42 17.92 3.05
N GLN A 168 -15.95 17.60 4.26
CA GLN A 168 -16.51 18.17 5.48
C GLN A 168 -16.20 19.67 5.60
N LYS A 169 -15.04 20.12 5.10
CA LYS A 169 -14.61 21.52 5.21
C LYS A 169 -15.40 22.43 4.28
N ARG A 170 -15.72 21.92 3.08
CA ARG A 170 -16.44 22.70 2.05
C ARG A 170 -17.95 22.44 2.04
N ASN A 171 -18.44 21.52 2.88
CA ASN A 171 -19.82 21.00 2.84
C ASN A 171 -20.27 20.60 1.43
N LYS A 172 -19.34 20.06 0.62
CA LYS A 172 -19.59 19.63 -0.76
C LYS A 172 -19.83 18.13 -0.77
N VAL A 173 -20.87 17.71 -1.50
CA VAL A 173 -21.14 16.31 -1.80
C VAL A 173 -20.99 16.09 -3.29
N SER A 174 -20.29 15.03 -3.67
CA SER A 174 -20.19 14.58 -5.06
C SER A 174 -20.32 13.06 -5.13
N THR A 175 -20.73 12.57 -6.28
CA THR A 175 -21.03 11.17 -6.49
C THR A 175 -20.37 10.73 -7.79
N GLU A 176 -19.71 9.58 -7.76
CA GLU A 176 -19.03 8.99 -8.91
C GLU A 176 -19.45 7.52 -9.05
N SER A 177 -19.51 6.99 -10.27
CA SER A 177 -19.78 5.57 -10.47
C SER A 177 -18.59 4.70 -10.01
N ILE A 178 -18.84 3.57 -9.36
CA ILE A 178 -17.77 2.64 -8.94
C ILE A 178 -16.96 2.09 -10.13
N PHE A 179 -17.56 2.02 -11.33
CA PHE A 179 -16.91 1.49 -12.52
C PHE A 179 -15.82 2.42 -13.05
N THR A 180 -16.03 3.74 -12.94
CA THR A 180 -15.11 4.76 -13.44
C THR A 180 -14.33 5.48 -12.32
N PHE A 181 -14.67 5.21 -11.05
CA PHE A 181 -14.02 5.82 -9.91
C PHE A 181 -12.50 5.56 -9.91
N SER A 182 -11.71 6.60 -9.73
CA SER A 182 -10.24 6.53 -9.68
C SER A 182 -9.71 7.81 -9.05
N LEU A 183 -8.43 7.83 -8.68
CA LEU A 183 -7.79 9.07 -8.24
C LEU A 183 -7.94 10.20 -9.27
N ARG A 184 -7.89 9.88 -10.56
CA ARG A 184 -8.02 10.88 -11.63
C ARG A 184 -9.42 11.49 -11.66
N THR A 185 -10.45 10.66 -11.70
CA THR A 185 -11.85 11.14 -11.74
C THR A 185 -12.22 11.88 -10.45
N TYR A 186 -11.71 11.40 -9.30
CA TYR A 186 -11.77 12.12 -8.02
C TYR A 186 -11.14 13.52 -8.09
N CYS A 187 -9.90 13.63 -8.58
CA CYS A 187 -9.22 14.93 -8.69
C CYS A 187 -9.99 15.91 -9.57
N ILE A 188 -10.55 15.43 -10.69
CA ILE A 188 -11.40 16.23 -11.59
C ILE A 188 -12.66 16.71 -10.85
N SER A 189 -13.39 15.82 -10.18
CA SER A 189 -14.65 16.17 -9.51
C SER A 189 -14.46 17.11 -8.32
N GLN A 190 -13.30 17.03 -7.66
CA GLN A 190 -12.92 17.94 -6.57
C GLN A 190 -12.20 19.22 -7.04
N ALA A 191 -11.92 19.35 -8.34
CA ALA A 191 -11.13 20.44 -8.90
C ALA A 191 -9.78 20.63 -8.19
N ILE A 192 -9.05 19.52 -7.99
CA ILE A 192 -7.71 19.51 -7.39
C ILE A 192 -6.68 18.93 -8.36
N VAL A 193 -5.42 19.35 -8.20
CA VAL A 193 -4.30 18.79 -8.96
C VAL A 193 -3.89 17.46 -8.32
N GLN A 194 -3.72 16.44 -9.16
CA GLN A 194 -3.22 15.15 -8.71
C GLN A 194 -1.73 15.27 -8.35
N THR A 195 -1.39 14.95 -7.11
CA THR A 195 0.00 14.95 -6.60
C THR A 195 0.48 13.54 -6.23
N VAL A 196 -0.46 12.65 -5.88
CA VAL A 196 -0.20 11.24 -5.63
C VAL A 196 -0.11 10.47 -6.94
N ARG A 197 0.87 9.57 -7.04
CA ARG A 197 1.02 8.63 -8.16
C ARG A 197 0.48 7.27 -7.75
N THR A 198 -0.28 6.62 -8.61
CA THR A 198 -0.84 5.29 -8.32
C THR A 198 -0.15 4.23 -9.16
N PHE A 199 0.11 3.08 -8.55
CA PHE A 199 0.62 1.89 -9.22
C PHE A 199 -0.40 0.76 -9.05
N LYS A 200 -0.86 0.21 -10.17
CA LYS A 200 -1.83 -0.89 -10.20
C LYS A 200 -1.32 -2.01 -11.13
N PRO A 201 -1.66 -3.28 -10.86
CA PRO A 201 -1.49 -4.35 -11.82
C PRO A 201 -2.20 -4.01 -13.14
N LYS A 202 -1.55 -4.29 -14.27
CA LYS A 202 -2.13 -4.03 -15.60
C LYS A 202 -2.93 -5.21 -16.16
N LYS A 203 -2.82 -6.40 -15.56
CA LYS A 203 -3.48 -7.62 -16.04
C LYS A 203 -4.95 -7.60 -15.59
N ASN A 204 -5.87 -7.83 -16.53
CA ASN A 204 -7.30 -7.88 -16.24
C ASN A 204 -7.61 -8.96 -15.19
N GLY A 205 -8.52 -8.64 -14.27
CA GLY A 205 -8.91 -9.53 -13.17
C GLY A 205 -7.87 -9.68 -12.06
N VAL A 206 -6.77 -8.91 -12.10
CA VAL A 206 -5.74 -8.92 -11.06
C VAL A 206 -5.83 -7.65 -10.22
N GLU A 207 -6.05 -7.84 -8.93
CA GLU A 207 -6.26 -6.73 -8.00
C GLU A 207 -4.97 -6.27 -7.32
N SER A 208 -3.99 -7.15 -7.10
CA SER A 208 -2.74 -6.81 -6.40
C SER A 208 -1.49 -7.32 -7.11
N PHE A 209 -0.34 -6.71 -6.83
CA PHE A 209 0.94 -7.19 -7.35
C PHE A 209 1.29 -8.58 -6.80
N TYR A 210 0.79 -8.93 -5.62
CA TYR A 210 0.91 -10.27 -5.07
C TYR A 210 0.24 -11.34 -5.95
N GLN A 211 -0.93 -11.04 -6.52
CA GLN A 211 -1.67 -11.95 -7.39
C GLN A 211 -1.02 -12.10 -8.79
N LEU A 212 -0.29 -11.09 -9.30
CA LEU A 212 0.40 -11.22 -10.59
C LEU A 212 1.38 -12.39 -10.58
N ASN A 213 2.12 -12.57 -9.48
CA ASN A 213 3.08 -13.66 -9.32
C ASN A 213 2.41 -15.01 -9.01
N GLN A 214 1.08 -15.08 -8.95
CA GLN A 214 0.29 -16.32 -8.88
C GLN A 214 -0.19 -16.81 -10.25
N LEU A 215 -0.04 -16.02 -11.32
CA LEU A 215 -0.60 -16.39 -12.64
C LEU A 215 0.39 -17.06 -13.60
N HIS A 216 1.69 -17.04 -13.31
CA HIS A 216 2.66 -17.89 -14.03
C HIS A 216 2.48 -19.39 -13.76
N TRP A 217 1.58 -19.75 -12.86
CA TRP A 217 1.32 -21.11 -12.41
C TRP A 217 0.37 -21.87 -13.32
N LYS A 218 -0.56 -21.16 -13.99
CA LYS A 218 -1.54 -21.80 -14.89
C LYS A 218 -0.98 -22.13 -16.28
N ASP A 219 0.20 -21.63 -16.60
CA ASP A 219 0.87 -21.88 -17.89
C ASP A 219 1.92 -23.01 -17.77
N LEU A 220 1.99 -23.69 -16.62
CA LEU A 220 2.93 -24.78 -16.32
C LEU A 220 2.23 -26.14 -16.05
N ASP A 221 0.92 -26.21 -16.26
CA ASP A 221 0.13 -27.45 -16.30
C ASP A 221 -0.23 -27.82 -17.75
#